data_AF-R6HA44-F1
#
_entry.id   AF-R6HA44-F1
#
_cell.length_a   1.000
_cell.length_b   1.000
_cell.length_c   1.000
_cell.angle_alpha   90.00
_cell.angle_beta   90.00
_cell.angle_gamma   90.00
#
_symmetry.space_group_name_H-M   'P 1'
#
loop_
_entity.id
_entity.type
_entity.pdbx_description
1 polymer ?
#
loop_
_entity_poly.entity_id
_entity_poly.type
_entity_poly.pdbx_seq_one_letter_code
_entity_poly.pdbx_strand_id
1 'polypeptide(L)' 'MMMWQRDHAVPVAAWDKLPEEKREGKFPIGVLYQVEGRKEYTEAYDELIAMAQGGK' A
#
# COMPACT_ATOMS: atom_id res chain seq x y z
N MET A 1 9.41 24.21 2.41
CA MET A 1 9.31 22.74 2.27
C MET A 1 7.99 22.18 2.81
N MET A 2 7.58 22.47 4.05
CA MET A 2 6.32 21.97 4.64
C MET A 2 5.05 22.51 3.96
N MET A 3 5.02 23.79 3.57
CA MET A 3 3.84 24.39 2.92
C MET A 3 3.56 23.76 1.55
N TRP A 4 4.61 23.53 0.75
CA TRP A 4 4.47 22.90 -0.57
C TRP A 4 3.86 21.50 -0.47
N GLN A 5 4.36 20.67 0.46
CA GLN A 5 3.81 19.33 0.67
C GLN A 5 2.35 19.37 1.11
N ARG A 6 1.98 20.28 2.03
CA ARG A 6 0.58 20.44 2.47
C ARG A 6 -0.35 20.82 1.31
N ASP A 7 0.09 21.74 0.45
CA ASP A 7 -0.77 22.30 -0.61
C ASP A 7 -0.88 21.36 -1.83
N HIS A 8 0.05 20.41 -1.98
CA HIS A 8 0.13 19.50 -3.13
C HIS A 8 -0.26 18.05 -2.78
N ALA A 9 -0.33 17.69 -1.49
CA ALA A 9 -0.81 16.39 -1.05
C ALA A 9 -2.35 16.31 -1.05
N VAL A 10 -2.89 15.23 -1.62
CA VAL A 10 -4.34 14.98 -1.71
C VAL A 10 -4.67 13.59 -1.14
N PRO A 11 -5.61 13.44 -0.19
CA PRO A 11 -6.03 12.11 0.27
C PRO A 11 -6.49 11.22 -0.90
N VAL A 12 -6.08 9.94 -0.92
CA VAL A 12 -6.39 9.02 -2.04
C VAL A 12 -7.88 8.95 -2.36
N ALA A 13 -8.75 8.97 -1.35
CA ALA A 13 -10.21 8.98 -1.53
C ALA A 13 -10.75 10.22 -2.27
N ALA A 14 -10.04 11.35 -2.19
CA ALA A 14 -10.33 12.55 -2.97
C ALA A 14 -9.63 12.51 -4.33
N TRP A 15 -8.40 11.99 -4.39
CA TRP A 15 -7.63 11.81 -5.63
C TRP A 15 -8.38 10.99 -6.68
N ASP A 16 -9.00 9.88 -6.27
CA ASP A 16 -9.75 8.99 -7.15
C ASP A 16 -10.95 9.69 -7.82
N LYS A 17 -11.49 10.72 -7.15
CA LYS A 17 -12.62 11.53 -7.64
C LYS A 17 -12.18 12.77 -8.41
N LEU A 18 -10.88 13.11 -8.41
CA LEU A 18 -10.37 14.26 -9.14
C LEU A 18 -10.25 13.96 -10.64
N PRO A 19 -10.70 14.87 -11.52
CA PRO A 19 -10.36 14.84 -12.94
C PRO A 19 -8.85 14.91 -13.15
N GLU A 20 -8.35 14.27 -14.21
CA GLU A 20 -6.92 14.14 -14.50
C GLU A 20 -6.21 15.51 -14.63
N GLU A 21 -6.88 16.50 -15.21
CA GLU A 21 -6.40 17.89 -15.32
C GLU A 21 -6.12 18.54 -13.96
N LYS A 22 -6.83 18.15 -12.91
CA LYS A 22 -6.66 18.71 -11.55
C LYS A 22 -5.64 17.96 -10.72
N ARG A 23 -5.07 16.88 -11.26
CA ARG A 23 -4.02 16.07 -10.63
C ARG A 23 -2.63 16.61 -10.93
N GLU A 24 -2.49 17.45 -11.96
CA GLU A 24 -1.19 18.05 -12.30
C GLU A 24 -0.62 18.85 -11.12
N GLY A 25 0.64 18.56 -10.78
CA GLY A 25 1.32 19.13 -9.62
C GLY A 25 0.87 18.58 -8.26
N LYS A 26 -0.13 17.70 -8.17
CA LYS A 26 -0.58 17.10 -6.91
C LYS A 26 -0.16 15.64 -6.79
N PHE A 27 -0.14 15.11 -5.58
CA PHE A 27 0.15 13.68 -5.35
C PHE A 27 -0.79 13.07 -4.30
N PRO A 28 -1.18 11.80 -4.47
CA PRO A 28 -2.04 11.12 -3.52
C PRO A 28 -1.28 10.76 -2.23
N ILE A 29 -1.96 10.86 -1.09
CA ILE A 29 -1.47 10.43 0.22
C ILE A 29 -2.47 9.48 0.88
N GLY A 30 -1.95 8.56 1.69
CA GLY A 30 -2.73 7.51 2.36
C GLY A 30 -2.31 6.11 1.90
N VAL A 31 -3.26 5.17 1.94
CA VAL A 31 -3.04 3.79 1.47
C VAL A 31 -3.18 3.77 -0.05
N LEU A 32 -2.04 3.78 -0.75
CA LEU A 32 -2.03 3.73 -2.22
C LEU A 32 -2.24 2.31 -2.76
N TYR A 33 -1.87 1.31 -1.96
CA TYR A 33 -1.99 -0.10 -2.31
C TYR A 33 -2.07 -0.94 -1.04
N GLN A 34 -3.04 -1.86 -0.99
CA GLN A 34 -3.22 -2.81 0.10
C GLN A 34 -3.56 -4.16 -0.51
N VAL A 35 -2.84 -5.20 -0.09
CA VAL A 35 -3.09 -6.58 -0.49
C VAL A 35 -3.35 -7.39 0.75
N GLU A 36 -4.55 -7.95 0.82
CA GLU A 36 -4.95 -8.87 1.87
C GLU A 36 -4.79 -10.30 1.36
N GLY A 37 -4.51 -11.24 2.27
CA GLY A 37 -4.31 -12.65 1.92
C GLY A 37 -2.96 -12.96 1.26
N ARG A 38 -2.06 -11.98 1.15
CA ARG A 38 -0.64 -12.28 0.89
C ARG A 38 -0.07 -12.89 2.16
N LYS A 39 0.41 -14.11 2.03
CA LYS A 39 0.99 -14.85 3.13
C LYS A 39 2.16 -14.10 3.78
N GLU A 40 2.15 -14.01 5.10
CA GLU A 40 3.25 -13.41 5.83
C GLU A 40 4.50 -14.28 5.77
N TYR A 41 5.67 -13.64 5.86
CA TYR A 41 6.94 -14.36 5.75
C TYR A 41 7.08 -15.43 6.84
N THR A 42 6.63 -15.14 8.06
CA THR A 42 6.66 -16.09 9.18
C THR A 42 5.74 -17.28 8.94
N GLU A 43 4.53 -17.05 8.42
CA GLU A 43 3.61 -18.12 8.07
C GLU A 43 4.18 -19.01 6.94
N ALA A 44 4.86 -18.40 5.97
CA ALA A 44 5.60 -19.11 4.93
C ALA A 44 6.72 -19.96 5.50
N TYR A 45 7.45 -19.43 6.47
CA TYR A 45 8.55 -20.14 7.13
C TYR A 45 8.07 -21.28 8.04
N ASP A 46 6.97 -21.09 8.76
CA ASP A 46 6.36 -22.12 9.60
C ASP A 46 5.90 -23.32 8.78
N GLU A 47 5.33 -23.09 7.59
CA GLU A 47 5.02 -24.18 6.65
C GLU A 47 6.27 -24.91 6.16
N LEU A 48 7.36 -24.20 5.87
CA LEU A 48 8.63 -24.83 5.48
C LEU A 48 9.21 -25.69 6.60
N ILE A 49 9.13 -25.22 7.85
CA ILE A 49 9.52 -26.01 9.03
C ILE A 49 8.63 -27.25 9.16
N ALA A 50 7.31 -27.09 9.05
CA ALA A 50 6.37 -28.20 9.14
C ALA A 50 6.63 -29.26 8.06
N MET A 51 6.91 -28.85 6.82
CA MET A 51 7.34 -29.74 5.74
C MET A 51 8.67 -30.44 6.09
N ALA A 52 9.67 -29.70 6.57
CA ALA A 52 10.99 -30.25 6.90
C ALA A 52 10.97 -31.20 8.12
N GLN A 53 10.02 -31.03 9.04
CA GLN A 53 9.83 -31.88 10.23
C GLN A 53 9.02 -33.16 9.95
N GLY A 54 8.70 -33.45 8.68
CA GLY A 54 7.97 -34.66 8.30
C GLY A 54 6.45 -34.53 8.37
N GLY A 55 5.91 -33.32 8.16
CA GLY A 55 4.51 -33.14 7.82
C GLY A 55 4.16 -34.01 6.61
N LYS A 56 3.29 -35.00 6.84
CA LYS A 56 2.83 -36.00 5.84
C LYS A 56 2.36 -35.39 4.53
#